data_AF-A0A920GXQ6-F1
#
_entry.id   AF-A0A920GXQ6-F1
#
_cell.length_a   1.000
_cell.length_b   1.000
_cell.length_c   1.000
_cell.angle_alpha   90.00
_cell.angle_beta   90.00
_cell.angle_gamma   90.00
#
_symmetry.space_group_name_H-M   'P 1'
#
loop_
_entity.id
_entity.type
_entity.pdbx_description
1 polymer ?
#
loop_
_entity_poly.entity_id
_entity_poly.type
_entity_poly.pdbx_seq_one_letter_code
_entity_poly.pdbx_strand_id
1 'polypeptide(L)'
;MEIFGLIVLLMTAGAVAGITAGLFGNGGGFAIVPALVLLFSFVKDQSGNLIFLAVGTSLACIIFSSARAMFAHHQKGAVDFQVIKTWAPWLILGCCFGTYIASFTDAKGLYLIFAWGVLLYGIYFLYPQILEKVALKNDLCLPVLLEQA
;
A
#
# COMPACT_ATOMS: atom_id res chain seq x y z
N MET A 1 -23.70 1.81 23.36
CA MET A 1 -24.07 0.90 22.24
C MET A 1 -23.29 1.22 20.95
N GLU A 2 -22.72 2.41 20.79
CA GLU A 2 -21.99 2.78 19.55
C GLU A 2 -20.61 2.10 19.37
N ILE A 3 -19.85 1.91 20.47
CA ILE A 3 -18.51 1.28 20.41
C ILE A 3 -18.59 -0.17 19.91
N PHE A 4 -19.62 -0.92 20.32
CA PHE A 4 -19.81 -2.31 19.89
C PHE A 4 -20.08 -2.38 18.38
N GLY A 5 -20.91 -1.46 17.85
CA GLY A 5 -21.14 -1.34 16.41
C GLY A 5 -19.87 -0.99 15.63
N LEU A 6 -19.06 -0.06 16.16
CA LEU A 6 -17.77 0.32 15.55
C LEU A 6 -16.80 -0.87 15.48
N ILE A 7 -16.69 -1.65 16.56
CA ILE A 7 -15.81 -2.82 16.61
C ILE A 7 -16.23 -3.85 15.56
N VAL A 8 -17.52 -4.18 15.48
CA VAL A 8 -18.03 -5.13 14.48
C VAL A 8 -17.79 -4.60 13.05
N LEU A 9 -18.00 -3.31 12.80
CA LEU A 9 -17.75 -2.68 11.50
C LEU A 9 -16.25 -2.74 11.12
N LEU A 10 -15.35 -2.43 12.06
CA LEU A 10 -13.90 -2.52 11.84
C LEU A 10 -13.43 -3.95 11.61
N MET A 11 -13.98 -4.92 12.35
CA MET A 11 -13.64 -6.34 12.17
C MET A 11 -14.10 -6.86 10.80
N THR A 12 -15.31 -6.53 10.37
CA THR A 12 -15.83 -6.95 9.07
C THR A 12 -15.09 -6.29 7.92
N ALA A 13 -14.85 -4.97 7.98
CA ALA A 13 -14.07 -4.25 6.98
C ALA A 13 -12.62 -4.76 6.91
N GLY A 14 -11.98 -4.99 8.06
CA GLY A 14 -10.64 -5.57 8.15
C GLY A 14 -10.56 -7.00 7.59
N ALA A 15 -11.58 -7.83 7.84
CA ALA A 15 -11.65 -9.18 7.29
C ALA A 15 -11.77 -9.16 5.75
N VAL A 16 -12.67 -8.34 5.20
CA VAL A 16 -12.84 -8.20 3.74
C VAL A 16 -11.57 -7.65 3.09
N ALA A 17 -10.98 -6.60 3.67
CA ALA A 17 -9.74 -6.02 3.18
C ALA A 17 -8.57 -7.02 3.25
N GLY A 18 -8.48 -7.81 4.32
CA GLY A 18 -7.45 -8.83 4.52
C GLY A 18 -7.58 -10.02 3.57
N ILE A 19 -8.79 -10.51 3.32
CA ILE A 19 -9.03 -11.58 2.32
C ILE A 19 -8.62 -11.09 0.93
N THR A 20 -9.05 -9.89 0.57
CA THR A 20 -8.67 -9.24 -0.68
C THR A 20 -7.13 -9.12 -0.76
N ALA A 21 -6.49 -8.58 0.27
CA ALA A 21 -5.04 -8.49 0.36
C ALA A 21 -4.30 -9.82 0.14
N GLY A 22 -4.81 -10.90 0.74
CA GLY A 22 -4.25 -12.24 0.59
C GLY A 22 -4.41 -12.83 -0.80
N LEU A 23 -5.57 -12.61 -1.45
CA LEU A 23 -5.84 -13.07 -2.81
C LEU A 23 -4.96 -12.36 -3.85
N PHE A 24 -4.78 -11.04 -3.70
CA PHE A 24 -3.99 -10.23 -4.62
C PHE A 24 -2.47 -10.31 -4.36
N GLY A 25 -2.03 -10.85 -3.21
CA GLY A 25 -0.61 -11.02 -2.87
C GLY A 25 0.17 -9.72 -2.60
N ASN A 26 -0.47 -8.55 -2.68
CA ASN A 26 0.17 -7.23 -2.60
C ASN A 26 0.35 -6.69 -1.17
N GLY A 27 0.13 -7.50 -0.13
CA GLY A 27 0.32 -7.08 1.27
C GLY A 27 -0.75 -6.13 1.84
N GLY A 28 -1.84 -5.88 1.11
CA GLY A 28 -3.09 -5.29 1.64
C GLY A 28 -3.13 -3.79 1.91
N GLY A 29 -1.98 -3.12 1.93
CA GLY A 29 -1.89 -1.69 2.24
C GLY A 29 -2.67 -0.77 1.29
N PHE A 30 -2.84 -1.20 0.05
CA PHE A 30 -3.58 -0.46 -0.96
C PHE A 30 -5.10 -0.52 -0.76
N ALA A 31 -5.63 -1.70 -0.42
CA ALA A 31 -7.06 -1.92 -0.26
C ALA A 31 -7.60 -1.34 1.06
N ILE A 32 -6.74 -1.14 2.05
CA ILE A 32 -7.17 -0.72 3.38
C ILE A 32 -7.58 0.76 3.44
N VAL A 33 -6.96 1.64 2.65
CA VAL A 33 -7.32 3.07 2.61
C VAL A 33 -8.75 3.29 2.11
N PRO A 34 -9.18 2.80 0.92
CA PRO A 34 -10.55 3.02 0.48
C PRO A 34 -11.55 2.35 1.43
N ALA A 35 -11.21 1.21 2.04
CA ALA A 35 -12.03 0.60 3.07
C ALA A 35 -12.20 1.50 4.31
N LEU A 36 -11.12 2.13 4.79
CA LEU A 36 -11.14 3.10 5.89
C LEU A 36 -11.93 4.36 5.55
N VAL A 37 -11.78 4.90 4.34
CA VAL A 37 -12.54 6.07 3.87
C VAL A 37 -14.04 5.77 3.85
N LEU A 38 -14.44 4.62 3.32
CA LEU A 38 -15.85 4.19 3.35
C LEU A 38 -16.34 4.05 4.79
N LEU A 39 -15.55 3.38 5.65
CA LEU A 39 -15.90 3.14 7.04
C LEU A 39 -16.12 4.45 7.81
N PHE A 40 -15.18 5.40 7.71
CA PHE A 40 -15.30 6.69 8.39
C PHE A 40 -16.45 7.55 7.84
N SER A 41 -16.78 7.39 6.56
CA SER A 41 -17.97 8.03 5.96
C SER A 41 -19.28 7.52 6.59
N PHE A 42 -19.35 6.25 6.98
CA PHE A 42 -20.51 5.68 7.68
C PHE A 42 -20.61 6.09 9.15
N VAL A 43 -19.49 6.37 9.80
CA VAL A 43 -19.43 6.71 11.24
C VAL A 43 -19.76 8.19 11.52
N LYS A 44 -20.15 8.99 10.49
CA LYS A 44 -20.51 10.42 10.62
C LYS A 44 -19.41 11.27 11.27
N ASP A 45 -18.15 11.03 10.95
CA ASP A 45 -17.11 11.98 11.32
C ASP A 45 -17.22 13.22 10.38
N GLN A 46 -17.72 14.32 10.94
CA GLN A 46 -18.05 15.59 10.24
C GLN A 46 -16.82 16.53 10.13
N SER A 47 -15.63 16.04 10.46
CA SER A 47 -14.43 16.87 10.64
C SER A 47 -13.73 17.30 9.34
N GLY A 48 -14.24 16.93 8.17
CA GLY A 48 -13.67 17.31 6.87
C GLY A 48 -12.31 16.68 6.53
N ASN A 49 -11.67 15.99 7.48
CA ASN A 49 -10.31 15.45 7.38
C ASN A 49 -10.24 13.91 7.31
N LEU A 50 -11.35 13.25 6.92
CA LEU A 50 -11.48 11.79 6.88
C LEU A 50 -10.38 11.11 6.08
N ILE A 51 -9.95 11.72 4.97
CA ILE A 51 -8.91 11.17 4.11
C ILE A 51 -7.54 11.17 4.79
N PHE A 52 -7.20 12.20 5.57
CA PHE A 52 -5.96 12.24 6.33
C PHE A 52 -5.93 11.16 7.40
N LEU A 53 -7.05 10.97 8.10
CA LEU A 53 -7.17 9.93 9.11
C LEU A 53 -7.07 8.53 8.48
N ALA A 54 -7.75 8.29 7.36
CA ALA A 54 -7.70 7.01 6.65
C ALA A 54 -6.29 6.68 6.14
N VAL A 55 -5.64 7.63 5.47
CA VAL A 55 -4.28 7.46 4.93
C VAL A 55 -3.24 7.31 6.05
N GLY A 56 -3.34 8.09 7.13
CA GLY A 56 -2.45 7.95 8.28
C GLY A 56 -2.61 6.59 8.98
N THR A 57 -3.85 6.16 9.21
CA THR A 57 -4.15 4.86 9.85
C THR A 57 -3.67 3.69 9.00
N SER A 58 -3.83 3.77 7.67
CA SER A 58 -3.32 2.73 6.77
C SER A 58 -1.80 2.66 6.78
N LEU A 59 -1.10 3.81 6.77
CA LEU A 59 0.36 3.86 6.82
C LEU A 59 0.88 3.21 8.10
N ALA A 60 0.24 3.50 9.24
CA ALA A 60 0.55 2.83 10.50
C ALA A 60 0.34 1.30 10.39
N CYS A 61 -0.78 0.87 9.81
CA CYS A 61 -1.07 -0.55 9.60
C CYS A 61 -0.02 -1.22 8.69
N ILE A 62 0.39 -0.57 7.60
CA ILE A 62 1.41 -1.05 6.66
C ILE A 62 2.76 -1.24 7.35
N ILE A 63 3.15 -0.33 8.24
CA ILE A 63 4.40 -0.47 9.01
C ILE A 63 4.35 -1.76 9.84
N PHE A 64 3.25 -2.00 10.56
CA PHE A 64 3.10 -3.21 11.36
C PHE A 64 3.03 -4.49 10.52
N SER A 65 2.28 -4.49 9.41
CA SER A 65 2.15 -5.66 8.54
C SER A 65 3.47 -5.99 7.85
N SER A 66 4.18 -4.97 7.37
CA SER A 66 5.50 -5.11 6.72
C SER A 66 6.55 -5.60 7.71
N ALA A 67 6.54 -5.11 8.96
CA ALA A 67 7.43 -5.62 10.00
C ALA A 67 7.17 -7.10 10.30
N ARG A 68 5.89 -7.51 10.40
CA ARG A 68 5.56 -8.94 10.57
C ARG A 68 5.97 -9.79 9.38
N ALA A 69 5.77 -9.29 8.15
CA ALA A 69 6.16 -9.98 6.93
C ALA A 69 7.69 -10.14 6.85
N MET A 70 8.44 -9.08 7.13
CA MET A 70 9.90 -9.09 7.20
C MET A 70 10.39 -10.09 8.24
N PHE A 71 9.81 -10.12 9.44
CA PHE A 71 10.18 -11.09 10.46
C PHE A 71 9.90 -12.54 10.04
N ALA A 72 8.78 -12.78 9.35
CA ALA A 72 8.45 -14.11 8.82
C ALA A 72 9.41 -14.55 7.71
N HIS A 73 9.83 -13.65 6.83
CA HIS A 73 10.83 -13.92 5.79
C HIS A 73 12.25 -14.06 6.36
N HIS A 74 12.57 -13.30 7.40
CA HIS A 74 13.87 -13.36 8.08
C HIS A 74 14.10 -14.74 8.70
N GLN A 75 13.07 -15.32 9.34
CA GLN A 75 13.13 -16.69 9.86
C GLN A 75 13.38 -17.75 8.78
N LYS A 76 13.09 -17.44 7.52
CA LYS A 76 13.35 -18.31 6.36
C LYS A 76 14.69 -18.02 5.66
N GLY A 77 15.51 -17.12 6.20
CA GLY A 77 16.80 -16.74 5.62
C GLY A 77 16.72 -15.99 4.29
N ALA A 78 15.53 -15.53 3.89
CA ALA A 78 15.27 -14.96 2.56
C ALA A 78 15.29 -13.42 2.54
N VAL A 79 15.88 -12.78 3.56
CA VAL A 79 15.92 -11.31 3.67
C VAL A 79 17.29 -10.78 3.29
N ASP A 80 17.35 -10.03 2.19
CA ASP A 80 18.52 -9.29 1.79
C ASP A 80 18.57 -7.94 2.53
N PHE A 81 19.40 -7.89 3.58
CA PHE A 81 19.62 -6.66 4.35
C PHE A 81 20.42 -5.59 3.60
N GLN A 82 21.18 -5.96 2.56
CA GLN A 82 21.92 -5.00 1.74
C GLN A 82 20.97 -4.19 0.86
N VAL A 83 19.93 -4.82 0.30
CA VAL A 83 18.85 -4.12 -0.42
C VAL A 83 18.13 -3.17 0.52
N ILE A 84 17.71 -3.64 1.71
CA ILE A 84 17.02 -2.79 2.69
C ILE A 84 17.87 -1.57 3.04
N LYS A 85 19.17 -1.75 3.31
CA LYS A 85 20.06 -0.65 3.70
C LYS A 85 20.27 0.38 2.59
N THR A 86 20.31 -0.08 1.34
CA THR A 86 20.49 0.79 0.17
C THR A 86 19.20 1.56 -0.16
N TRP A 87 18.05 0.92 -0.03
CA TRP A 87 16.75 1.49 -0.42
C TRP A 87 16.06 2.28 0.71
N ALA A 88 16.28 1.91 1.98
CA ALA A 88 15.69 2.58 3.13
C ALA A 88 15.88 4.12 3.13
N PRO A 89 17.08 4.69 2.89
CA PRO A 89 17.23 6.14 2.89
C PRO A 89 16.37 6.81 1.80
N TRP A 90 16.23 6.20 0.62
CA TRP A 90 15.41 6.74 -0.46
C TRP A 90 13.92 6.66 -0.15
N LEU A 91 13.48 5.58 0.50
CA LEU A 91 12.10 5.45 0.98
C LEU A 91 11.77 6.49 2.05
N ILE A 92 12.68 6.71 3.01
CA ILE A 92 12.50 7.70 4.08
C ILE A 92 12.45 9.11 3.49
N LEU A 93 13.39 9.46 2.60
CA LEU A 93 13.39 10.77 1.95
C LEU A 93 12.11 10.99 1.12
N GLY A 94 11.69 10.00 0.34
CA GLY A 94 10.45 10.07 -0.43
C GLY A 94 9.22 10.23 0.45
N CYS A 95 9.14 9.48 1.56
CA CYS A 95 8.04 9.60 2.52
C CYS A 95 8.01 10.97 3.18
N CYS A 96 9.15 11.48 3.68
CA CYS A 96 9.24 12.80 4.28
C CYS A 96 8.84 13.91 3.30
N PHE A 97 9.28 13.81 2.04
CA PHE A 97 8.92 14.78 1.01
C PHE A 97 7.42 14.71 0.67
N GLY A 98 6.88 13.49 0.54
CA GLY A 98 5.46 13.26 0.27
C GLY A 98 4.55 13.75 1.40
N THR A 99 4.89 13.47 2.66
CA THR A 99 4.11 13.94 3.82
C THR A 99 4.21 15.46 4.00
N TYR A 100 5.37 16.05 3.70
CA TYR A 100 5.54 17.50 3.68
C TYR A 100 4.58 18.14 2.68
N ILE A 101 4.56 17.67 1.42
CA ILE A 101 3.62 18.17 0.40
C ILE A 101 2.17 17.94 0.79
N ALA A 102 1.86 16.75 1.31
CA ALA A 102 0.50 16.40 1.74
C ALA A 102 0.00 17.32 2.86
N SER A 103 0.89 17.85 3.69
CA SER A 103 0.53 18.78 4.78
C SER A 103 0.07 20.16 4.29
N PHE A 104 0.39 20.54 3.06
CA PHE A 104 -0.08 21.77 2.42
C PHE A 104 -1.29 21.55 1.50
N THR A 105 -1.72 20.31 1.34
CA THR A 105 -2.82 19.96 0.42
C THR A 105 -4.14 19.94 1.18
N ASP A 106 -5.22 20.40 0.57
CA ASP A 106 -6.55 20.32 1.17
C ASP A 106 -7.14 18.90 1.07
N ALA A 107 -8.13 18.56 1.89
CA ALA A 107 -8.70 17.20 1.97
C ALA A 107 -9.19 16.67 0.60
N LYS A 108 -9.81 17.54 -0.21
CA LYS A 108 -10.24 17.19 -1.57
C LYS A 108 -9.06 16.88 -2.50
N GLY A 109 -7.97 17.64 -2.37
CA GLY A 109 -6.76 17.43 -3.16
C GLY A 109 -6.11 16.10 -2.82
N LEU A 110 -5.97 15.79 -1.53
CA LEU A 110 -5.40 14.52 -1.09
C LEU A 110 -6.28 13.33 -1.53
N TYR A 111 -7.60 13.48 -1.45
CA TYR A 111 -8.54 12.46 -1.94
C TYR A 111 -8.36 12.22 -3.44
N LEU A 112 -8.23 13.26 -4.26
CA LEU A 112 -8.02 13.12 -5.71
C LEU A 112 -6.69 12.45 -6.03
N ILE A 113 -5.60 12.85 -5.35
CA ILE A 113 -4.28 12.21 -5.52
C ILE A 113 -4.38 10.72 -5.21
N PHE A 114 -5.02 10.37 -4.09
CA PHE A 114 -5.19 8.99 -3.69
C PHE A 114 -6.08 8.22 -4.67
N ALA A 115 -7.20 8.80 -5.12
CA ALA A 115 -8.12 8.18 -6.07
C ALA A 115 -7.44 7.90 -7.43
N TRP A 116 -6.66 8.84 -7.95
CA TRP A 116 -5.88 8.63 -9.17
C TRP A 116 -4.79 7.57 -8.98
N GLY A 117 -4.08 7.57 -7.85
CA GLY A 117 -3.11 6.53 -7.52
C GLY A 117 -3.76 5.14 -7.47
N VAL A 118 -4.95 5.05 -6.88
CA VAL A 118 -5.74 3.81 -6.84
C VAL A 118 -6.18 3.35 -8.21
N LEU A 119 -6.67 4.27 -9.01
CA LEU A 119 -7.10 3.98 -10.38
C LEU A 119 -5.93 3.46 -11.22
N LEU A 120 -4.77 4.14 -11.18
CA LEU A 120 -3.57 3.72 -11.90
C LEU A 120 -3.08 2.35 -11.47
N TYR A 121 -3.06 2.09 -10.15
CA TYR A 121 -2.68 0.78 -9.62
C TYR A 121 -3.67 -0.32 -10.04
N GLY A 122 -4.97 -0.02 -10.07
CA GLY A 122 -6.00 -0.93 -10.58
C GLY A 122 -5.82 -1.26 -12.07
N ILE A 123 -5.47 -0.26 -12.89
CA ILE A 123 -5.15 -0.47 -14.31
C ILE A 123 -3.91 -1.35 -14.46
N TYR A 124 -2.85 -1.07 -13.68
CA TYR A 124 -1.64 -1.90 -13.66
C TYR A 124 -1.98 -3.36 -13.33
N PHE A 125 -2.85 -3.59 -12.36
CA PHE A 125 -3.27 -4.93 -11.97
C PHE A 125 -4.12 -5.65 -13.03
N LEU A 126 -4.95 -4.90 -13.79
CA LEU A 126 -5.82 -5.48 -14.82
C LEU A 126 -5.06 -5.87 -16.09
N TYR A 127 -3.91 -5.24 -16.36
CA TYR A 127 -3.14 -5.47 -17.59
C TYR A 127 -1.69 -5.96 -17.35
N PRO A 128 -1.48 -7.09 -16.65
CA PRO A 128 -0.13 -7.62 -16.42
C PRO A 128 0.56 -8.04 -17.73
N GLN A 129 -0.22 -8.46 -18.74
CA GLN A 129 0.30 -9.01 -20.01
C GLN A 129 0.90 -7.97 -20.98
N ILE A 130 0.58 -6.67 -20.86
CA ILE A 130 1.23 -5.60 -21.65
C ILE A 130 2.64 -5.36 -21.14
N LEU A 131 2.87 -5.48 -19.83
CA LEU A 131 4.20 -5.22 -19.26
C LEU A 131 5.18 -6.35 -19.54
N GLU A 132 4.71 -7.60 -19.54
CA GLU A 132 5.53 -8.70 -20.03
C GLU A 132 5.92 -8.47 -21.51
N LYS A 133 4.99 -8.03 -22.36
CA LYS A 133 5.30 -7.71 -23.76
C LYS A 133 6.21 -6.49 -23.95
N VAL A 134 6.16 -5.50 -23.07
CA VAL A 134 7.01 -4.29 -23.15
C VAL A 134 8.40 -4.54 -22.58
N ALA A 135 8.52 -5.28 -21.47
CA ALA A 135 9.81 -5.70 -20.91
C ALA A 135 10.57 -6.61 -21.88
N LEU A 136 9.89 -7.62 -22.44
CA LEU A 136 10.48 -8.55 -23.40
C LEU A 136 10.85 -7.88 -24.74
N LYS A 137 10.22 -6.73 -25.07
CA LYS A 137 10.58 -5.95 -26.27
C LYS A 137 11.78 -5.02 -26.04
N ASN A 138 12.15 -4.75 -24.78
CA ASN A 138 13.26 -3.87 -24.40
C ASN A 138 14.45 -4.61 -23.76
N ASP A 139 14.41 -5.95 -23.69
CA ASP A 139 15.56 -6.79 -23.31
C ASP A 139 16.56 -6.89 -24.47
N LEU A 140 17.27 -5.78 -24.69
CA LEU A 140 18.57 -5.76 -25.33
C LEU A 140 19.61 -6.22 -24.28
N CYS A 141 20.27 -7.35 -24.57
CA CYS A 141 21.45 -7.92 -23.88
C CYS A 141 21.26 -8.46 -22.45
N LEU A 142 20.95 -9.76 -22.39
CA LEU A 142 21.29 -10.66 -21.29
C LEU A 142 22.70 -11.25 -21.50
N PRO A 143 23.75 -10.79 -20.79
CA PRO A 143 24.97 -11.56 -20.58
C PRO A 143 25.11 -12.06 -19.14
N VAL A 144 24.04 -12.17 -18.36
CA VAL A 144 24.11 -12.63 -16.95
C VAL A 144 23.70 -14.10 -16.79
N LEU A 145 23.18 -14.74 -17.84
CA LEU A 145 22.56 -16.06 -17.74
C LEU A 145 23.49 -17.22 -18.19
N LEU A 146 24.75 -16.94 -18.53
CA LEU A 146 25.75 -17.96 -18.89
C LEU A 146 26.90 -18.12 -17.88
N GLU A 147 26.88 -17.46 -16.72
CA GLU A 147 27.93 -17.62 -15.68
C GLU A 147 27.49 -18.54 -14.52
N GLN A 148 26.37 -19.24 -14.66
CA GLN A 148 25.80 -20.10 -13.60
C GLN A 148 25.34 -21.48 -14.13
N ALA A 149 25.79 -21.91 -15.32
CA ALA A 149 25.50 -23.23 -15.88
C ALA A 149 26.78 -24.01 -16.17
#